data_AF-A0A0D7P482-F1
#
_entry.id   AF-A0A0D7P482-F1
#
_cell.length_a   1.000
_cell.length_b   1.000
_cell.length_c   1.000
_cell.angle_alpha   90.00
_cell.angle_beta   90.00
_cell.angle_gamma   90.00
#
_symmetry.space_group_name_H-M   'P 1'
#
loop_
_entity.id
_entity.type
_entity.pdbx_description
1 polymer ?
#
loop_
_entity_poly.entity_id
_entity_poly.type
_entity_poly.pdbx_seq_one_letter_code
_entity_poly.pdbx_strand_id
1 'polypeptide(L)' 'MSERVIAFVEQWVTNNVHAGAPAEGEDIQAKSLAQQCRAEALAAGIPAAEIDDEFDDLTAFMSAQIQEANEREEGRS' A
#
# COMPACT_ATOMS: atom_id res chain seq x y z
N MET A 1 -1.21 -10.54 -13.82
CA MET A 1 -0.19 -9.54 -14.20
C MET A 1 -0.76 -8.52 -15.17
N SER A 2 -1.76 -7.78 -14.72
CA SER A 2 -2.15 -6.48 -15.24
C SER A 2 -1.09 -5.46 -14.80
N GLU A 3 -0.14 -5.16 -15.69
CA GLU A 3 0.92 -4.15 -15.46
C GLU A 3 0.36 -2.80 -14.96
N ARG A 4 -0.87 -2.47 -15.38
CA ARG A 4 -1.59 -1.27 -14.94
C ARG A 4 -1.93 -1.28 -13.45
N VAL A 5 -2.32 -2.43 -12.90
CA VAL A 5 -2.72 -2.58 -11.49
C VAL A 5 -1.49 -2.42 -10.61
N ILE A 6 -0.42 -3.13 -10.95
CA ILE A 6 0.87 -3.07 -10.25
C ILE A 6 1.41 -1.63 -10.26
N ALA A 7 1.51 -1.01 -11.45
CA ALA A 7 2.02 0.35 -11.56
C ALA A 7 1.17 1.37 -10.78
N PHE A 8 -0.15 1.19 -10.73
CA PHE A 8 -1.02 2.05 -9.94
C PHE A 8 -0.76 1.90 -8.44
N VAL A 9 -0.74 0.67 -7.93
CA VAL A 9 -0.54 0.39 -6.50
C VAL A 9 0.84 0.85 -6.06
N GLU A 10 1.90 0.58 -6.82
CA GLU A 10 3.26 1.04 -6.50
C GLU A 10 3.36 2.57 -6.45
N GLN A 11 2.76 3.27 -7.42
CA GLN A 11 2.77 4.73 -7.42
C GLN A 11 1.96 5.29 -6.24
N TRP A 12 0.81 4.68 -5.94
CA TRP A 12 -0.04 5.08 -4.83
C TRP A 12 0.66 4.87 -3.48
N VAL A 13 1.29 3.71 -3.29
CA VAL A 13 2.10 3.41 -2.10
C VAL A 13 3.23 4.42 -1.96
N THR A 14 3.98 4.70 -3.02
CA THR A 14 5.08 5.68 -2.97
C THR A 14 4.60 7.08 -2.57
N ASN A 15 3.38 7.45 -2.96
CA ASN A 15 2.79 8.75 -2.64
C ASN A 15 2.08 8.81 -1.28
N ASN A 16 1.61 7.70 -0.73
CA ASN A 16 0.77 7.67 0.49
C ASN A 16 1.46 7.01 1.68
N VAL A 17 2.38 6.07 1.43
CA VAL A 17 3.20 5.43 2.46
C VAL A 17 4.44 6.29 2.68
N HIS A 18 4.46 6.96 3.82
CA HIS A 18 5.58 7.75 4.28
C HIS A 18 6.14 7.15 5.57
N ALA A 19 7.45 7.31 5.75
CA ALA A 19 8.12 6.95 6.98
C ALA A 19 7.63 7.84 8.15
N GLY A 20 7.59 7.25 9.35
CA GLY A 20 7.14 7.93 10.57
C GLY A 20 5.84 7.37 11.17
N ALA A 21 5.34 6.26 10.63
CA ALA A 21 4.22 5.54 11.23
C ALA A 21 4.72 4.75 12.46
N PRO A 22 4.09 4.89 13.65
CA PRO A 22 4.48 4.10 14.80
C PRO A 22 4.22 2.60 14.55
N ALA A 23 5.21 1.75 14.87
CA ALA A 23 5.17 0.30 14.65
C ALA A 23 3.94 -0.39 15.30
N GLU A 24 3.49 0.12 16.46
CA GLU A 24 2.31 -0.40 17.16
C GLU A 24 0.98 -0.25 16.39
N GLY A 25 0.96 0.48 15.27
CA GLY A 25 -0.23 0.74 14.46
C GLY A 25 -0.14 0.30 12.99
N GLU A 26 0.92 -0.40 12.58
CA GLU A 26 1.17 -0.75 11.17
C GLU A 26 0.03 -1.58 10.56
N ASP A 27 -0.49 -2.58 11.26
CA ASP A 27 -1.63 -3.39 10.79
C ASP A 27 -2.90 -2.56 10.53
N ILE A 28 -3.19 -1.57 11.39
CA ILE A 28 -4.38 -0.72 11.26
C ILE A 28 -4.18 0.25 10.09
N GLN A 29 -2.97 0.82 9.97
CA GLN A 29 -2.63 1.70 8.86
C GLN A 29 -2.63 0.96 7.53
N ALA A 30 -2.03 -0.23 7.46
CA ALA A 30 -1.99 -1.07 6.27
C ALA A 30 -3.40 -1.40 5.78
N LYS A 31 -4.33 -1.75 6.69
CA LYS A 31 -5.74 -1.97 6.35
C LYS A 31 -6.41 -0.71 5.81
N SER A 32 -6.17 0.43 6.45
CA SER A 32 -6.75 1.71 6.03
C SER A 32 -6.21 2.17 4.67
N LEU A 33 -4.91 1.98 4.44
CA LEU A 33 -4.24 2.28 3.17
C LEU A 33 -4.72 1.33 2.06
N ALA A 34 -4.84 0.03 2.34
CA ALA A 34 -5.39 -0.93 1.38
C ALA A 34 -6.83 -0.56 0.96
N GLN A 35 -7.67 -0.11 1.89
CA GLN A 35 -9.01 0.38 1.57
C GLN A 35 -8.99 1.66 0.71
N GLN A 36 -8.13 2.62 1.05
CA GLN A 36 -7.98 3.86 0.27
C GLN A 36 -7.44 3.58 -1.13
N CYS A 37 -6.43 2.71 -1.26
CA CYS A 37 -5.88 2.28 -2.53
C CYS A 37 -6.97 1.65 -3.41
N ARG A 38 -7.85 0.80 -2.85
CA ARG A 38 -8.99 0.22 -3.60
C ARG A 38 -10.00 1.28 -4.05
N ALA A 39 -10.27 2.29 -3.23
CA ALA A 39 -11.19 3.37 -3.57
C ALA A 39 -10.64 4.27 -4.70
N GLU A 40 -9.36 4.63 -4.61
CA GLU A 40 -8.65 5.42 -5.62
C GLU A 40 -8.47 4.64 -6.93
N ALA A 41 -8.17 3.34 -6.83
CA ALA A 41 -8.12 2.44 -7.97
C ALA A 41 -9.47 2.41 -8.71
N LEU A 42 -10.57 2.27 -7.97
CA LEU A 42 -11.91 2.30 -8.55
C LEU A 42 -12.19 3.63 -9.26
N ALA A 43 -11.77 4.75 -8.68
CA ALA A 43 -11.87 6.07 -9.31
C ALA A 43 -11.01 6.17 -10.59
N ALA A 44 -9.86 5.50 -10.63
CA ALA A 44 -9.01 5.36 -11.81
C ALA A 44 -9.50 4.32 -12.83
N GLY A 45 -10.64 3.67 -12.57
CA GLY A 45 -11.25 2.65 -13.44
C GLY A 45 -10.66 1.25 -13.27
N ILE A 46 -9.99 0.98 -12.15
CA ILE A 46 -9.46 -0.33 -11.77
C ILE A 46 -10.38 -0.93 -10.69
N PRO A 47 -11.19 -1.95 -11.01
CA PRO A 47 -12.08 -2.56 -10.03
C PRO A 47 -11.30 -3.29 -8.94
N ALA A 48 -11.85 -3.34 -7.72
CA ALA A 48 -11.23 -4.06 -6.61
C ALA A 48 -10.96 -5.54 -6.92
N ALA A 49 -11.75 -6.17 -7.81
CA ALA A 49 -11.51 -7.53 -8.25
C ALA A 49 -10.18 -7.71 -9.00
N GLU A 50 -9.76 -6.73 -9.82
CA GLU A 50 -8.45 -6.77 -10.48
C GLU A 50 -7.31 -6.59 -9.46
N ILE A 51 -7.55 -5.81 -8.40
CA ILE A 51 -6.59 -5.66 -7.31
C ILE A 51 -6.48 -6.95 -6.52
N ASP A 52 -7.59 -7.59 -6.15
CA ASP A 52 -7.56 -8.87 -5.41
C ASP A 52 -6.98 -10.02 -6.26
N ASP A 53 -7.17 -10.00 -7.58
CA ASP A 53 -6.56 -10.98 -8.50
C ASP A 53 -5.03 -10.82 -8.57
N GLU A 54 -4.54 -9.58 -8.49
CA GLU A 54 -3.10 -9.28 -8.56
C GLU A 54 -2.40 -9.29 -7.18
N PHE A 55 -3.12 -8.87 -6.13
CA PHE A 55 -2.65 -8.75 -4.76
C PHE A 55 -3.55 -9.59 -3.85
N ASP A 56 -3.21 -10.87 -3.72
CA ASP A 56 -3.89 -11.85 -2.85
C ASP A 56 -4.04 -11.31 -1.40
N ASP A 57 -3.03 -10.59 -0.92
CA ASP A 57 -3.09 -9.83 0.33
C ASP A 57 -2.47 -8.42 0.19
N LEU A 58 -3.28 -7.49 -0.33
CA LEU A 58 -2.88 -6.08 -0.42
C LEU A 58 -2.53 -5.48 0.94
N THR A 59 -3.14 -5.96 2.02
CA THR A 59 -2.86 -5.46 3.38
C THR A 59 -1.44 -5.83 3.80
N ALA A 60 -1.04 -7.09 3.58
CA ALA A 60 0.32 -7.54 3.83
C ALA A 60 1.34 -6.77 2.99
N PHE A 61 1.04 -6.48 1.72
CA PHE A 61 1.87 -5.65 0.87
C PHE A 61 2.05 -4.23 1.44
N MET A 62 0.96 -3.58 1.87
CA MET A 62 1.00 -2.25 2.47
C MET A 62 1.81 -2.25 3.78
N SER A 63 1.63 -3.26 4.62
CA SER A 63 2.39 -3.40 5.88
C SER A 63 3.89 -3.50 5.62
N ALA A 64 4.31 -4.30 4.64
CA ALA A 64 5.73 -4.44 4.29
C ALA A 64 6.33 -3.12 3.78
N GLN A 65 5.57 -2.33 3.03
CA GLN A 65 6.02 -1.03 2.52
C GLN A 65 6.14 0.03 3.62
N ILE A 66 5.22 0.02 4.59
CA ILE A 66 5.30 0.91 5.77
C ILE A 66 6.52 0.54 6.61
N GLN A 67 6.72 -0.76 6.86
CA GLN A 67 7.87 -1.25 7.60
C GLN A 67 9.17 -0.84 6.92
N GLU A 68 9.29 -1.06 5.60
CA GLU A 68 10.47 -0.67 4.82
C GLU A 68 10.71 0.86 4.86
N ALA A 69 9.65 1.66 4.80
CA ALA A 69 9.74 3.11 4.92
C ALA A 69 10.24 3.54 6.30
N ASN A 70 9.69 2.95 7.37
CA ASN A 70 10.10 3.19 8.74
C ASN A 70 11.57 2.78 8.97
N GLU A 71 11.97 1.57 8.55
CA GLU A 71 13.35 1.08 8.68
C GLU A 71 14.37 2.00 7.97
N ARG A 72 14.00 2.58 6.83
CA ARG A 72 14.83 3.58 6.12
C ARG A 72 15.02 4.88 6.90
N GLU A 73 14.03 5.30 7.68
CA GLU A 73 14.10 6.52 8.48
C GLU A 73 14.80 6.28 9.82
N GLU A 74 14.53 5.14 10.47
CA GLU A 74 15.18 4.73 11.71
C GLU A 74 16.68 4.45 11.52
N GLY A 75 17.08 3.86 10.38
CA GLY A 75 18.48 3.65 10.04
C GLY A 75 19.29 4.93 9.77
N ARG A 76 18.63 6.10 9.72
CA ARG A 76 19.26 7.41 9.50
C ARG A 76 19.48 8.21 10.78
N SER A 77 18.98 7.75 11.93
CA SER A 77 19.06 8.44 13.23
C SER A 77 20.29 8.06 14.06
#